data_AF-A0A9D4SXV1-F1
#
_entry.id   AF-A0A9D4SXV1-F1
#
_cell.length_a   1.000
_cell.length_b   1.000
_cell.length_c   1.000
_cell.angle_alpha   90.00
_cell.angle_beta   90.00
_cell.angle_gamma   90.00
#
_symmetry.space_group_name_H-M   'P 1'
#
loop_
_entity.id
_entity.type
_entity.pdbx_description
1 polymer ?
#
loop_
_entity_poly.entity_id
_entity_poly.type
_entity_poly.pdbx_seq_one_letter_code
_entity_poly.pdbx_strand_id
1 'polypeptide(L)'
;MHEPSRARLSDFRLGWVRYEHRFAPFNSILTPPPVQYGQYKEMTDPYKYQPPPTPEDMYLAACKCFQNARMLLDNVPDLSSELTSVMKVAKTNFVVVKLLLSGHKKDSTMLPEFDFSQHKNFPIIRI
;
A
#
# COMPACT_ATOMS: atom_id res chain seq x y z
N MET A 1 17.39 -35.66 -12.13
CA MET A 1 17.51 -34.57 -11.14
C MET A 1 17.49 -33.25 -11.90
N HIS A 2 16.32 -32.61 -12.01
CA HIS A 2 16.19 -31.29 -12.60
C HIS A 2 16.43 -30.27 -11.48
N GLU A 3 17.53 -29.54 -11.58
CA GLU A 3 17.85 -28.41 -10.73
C GLU A 3 16.84 -27.28 -11.00
N PRO A 4 16.19 -26.68 -9.97
CA PRO A 4 15.29 -25.57 -10.20
C PRO A 4 16.12 -24.37 -10.65
N SER A 5 15.81 -23.86 -11.84
CA SER A 5 16.45 -22.68 -12.42
C SER A 5 16.36 -21.51 -11.45
N ARG A 6 17.49 -21.16 -10.85
CA ARG A 6 17.64 -20.00 -9.97
C ARG A 6 17.36 -18.75 -10.82
N ALA A 7 16.18 -18.15 -10.66
CA ALA A 7 15.81 -16.93 -11.37
C ALA A 7 16.89 -15.86 -11.16
N ARG A 8 17.37 -15.25 -12.25
CA ARG A 8 18.43 -14.24 -12.16
C ARG A 8 17.82 -12.96 -11.58
N LEU A 9 18.63 -12.18 -10.86
CA LEU A 9 18.21 -10.89 -10.28
C LEU A 9 17.64 -9.90 -11.32
N SER A 10 17.99 -10.07 -12.61
CA SER A 10 17.41 -9.36 -13.74
C SER A 10 15.92 -9.67 -13.96
N ASP A 11 15.50 -10.91 -13.69
CA ASP A 11 14.17 -11.41 -14.02
C ASP A 11 13.12 -10.84 -13.06
N PHE A 12 13.50 -10.58 -11.81
CA PHE A 12 12.66 -9.89 -10.82
C PHE A 12 12.37 -8.42 -11.17
N ARG A 13 13.01 -7.84 -12.20
CA ARG A 13 12.66 -6.49 -12.68
C ARG A 13 11.42 -6.48 -13.56
N LEU A 14 11.02 -7.63 -14.10
CA LEU A 14 9.82 -7.75 -14.92
C LEU A 14 8.58 -7.81 -14.04
N GLY A 15 7.58 -6.99 -14.35
CA GLY A 15 6.33 -6.90 -13.58
C GLY A 15 5.59 -8.23 -13.49
N TRP A 16 5.55 -9.00 -14.59
CA TRP A 16 4.90 -10.31 -14.64
C TRP A 16 5.63 -11.36 -13.79
N VAL A 17 6.98 -11.37 -13.77
CA VAL A 17 7.75 -12.31 -12.93
C VAL A 17 7.48 -12.05 -11.45
N ARG A 18 7.42 -10.78 -11.04
CA ARG A 18 7.07 -10.42 -9.66
C ARG A 18 5.64 -10.82 -9.31
N TYR A 19 4.72 -10.72 -10.25
CA TYR A 19 3.34 -11.17 -10.08
C TYR A 19 3.31 -12.69 -9.85
N GLU A 20 3.81 -13.48 -10.80
CA GLU A 20 3.83 -14.94 -10.72
C GLU A 20 4.48 -15.42 -9.42
N HIS A 21 5.64 -14.86 -9.05
CA HIS A 21 6.32 -15.24 -7.82
C HIS A 21 5.52 -14.89 -6.55
N ARG A 22 4.88 -13.71 -6.48
CA ARG A 22 4.09 -13.31 -5.30
C ARG A 22 2.80 -14.10 -5.16
N PHE A 23 2.21 -14.51 -6.28
CA PHE A 23 0.93 -15.22 -6.29
C PHE A 23 1.08 -16.75 -6.38
N ALA A 24 2.27 -17.28 -6.67
CA ALA A 24 2.55 -18.72 -6.74
C ALA A 24 2.02 -19.54 -5.56
N PRO A 25 2.09 -19.08 -4.28
CA PRO A 25 1.52 -19.83 -3.16
C PRO A 25 0.01 -20.10 -3.29
N PHE A 26 -0.72 -19.24 -4.01
CA PHE A 26 -2.16 -19.36 -4.18
C PHE A 26 -2.59 -20.22 -5.37
N ASN A 27 -1.66 -20.68 -6.22
CA ASN A 27 -1.98 -21.49 -7.40
C ASN A 27 -2.64 -22.84 -7.07
N SER A 28 -2.49 -23.31 -5.82
CA SER A 28 -3.12 -24.55 -5.33
C SER A 28 -4.58 -24.34 -4.86
N ILE A 29 -5.02 -23.09 -4.72
CA ILE A 29 -6.36 -22.76 -4.25
C ILE A 29 -7.32 -22.69 -5.45
N LEU A 30 -8.38 -23.48 -5.40
CA LEU A 30 -9.36 -23.56 -6.48
C LEU A 30 -10.34 -22.37 -6.48
N THR A 31 -10.71 -21.88 -5.30
CA THR A 31 -11.76 -20.87 -5.12
C THR A 31 -11.34 -19.81 -4.10
N PRO A 32 -11.27 -18.53 -4.49
CA PRO A 32 -11.52 -18.00 -5.83
C PRO A 32 -10.42 -18.39 -6.83
N PRO A 33 -10.73 -18.49 -8.15
CA PRO A 33 -9.73 -18.82 -9.16
C PRO A 33 -8.62 -17.76 -9.20
N PRO A 34 -7.35 -18.13 -9.46
CA PRO A 34 -6.26 -17.19 -9.59
C PRO A 34 -6.51 -16.17 -10.71
N VAL A 35 -6.33 -14.89 -10.40
CA VAL A 35 -6.41 -13.81 -11.38
C VAL A 35 -5.21 -13.91 -12.33
N GLN A 36 -5.39 -13.64 -13.60
CA GLN A 36 -4.28 -13.62 -14.57
C GLN A 36 -3.59 -12.26 -14.56
N TYR A 37 -2.27 -12.21 -14.81
CA TYR A 37 -1.51 -10.95 -14.75
C TYR A 37 -2.11 -9.82 -15.61
N GLY A 38 -2.62 -10.16 -16.80
CA GLY A 38 -3.31 -9.21 -17.67
C GLY A 38 -4.48 -8.54 -16.96
N GLN A 39 -5.42 -9.35 -16.46
CA GLN A 39 -6.60 -8.89 -15.73
C GLN A 39 -6.25 -8.17 -14.42
N TYR A 40 -5.23 -8.64 -13.70
CA TYR A 40 -4.73 -7.97 -12.50
C TYR A 40 -4.34 -6.52 -12.80
N LYS A 41 -3.54 -6.28 -13.85
CA LYS A 41 -3.17 -4.92 -14.24
C LYS A 41 -4.39 -4.05 -14.49
N GLU A 42 -5.39 -4.58 -15.19
CA GLU A 42 -6.60 -3.83 -15.51
C GLU A 42 -7.42 -3.49 -14.26
N MET A 43 -7.59 -4.45 -13.35
CA MET A 43 -8.34 -4.25 -12.11
C MET A 43 -7.67 -3.26 -11.16
N THR A 44 -6.34 -3.17 -11.20
CA THR A 44 -5.56 -2.29 -10.32
C THR A 44 -5.23 -0.92 -10.93
N ASP A 45 -5.64 -0.67 -12.17
CA ASP A 45 -5.34 0.59 -12.86
C ASP A 45 -6.35 1.68 -12.47
N PRO A 46 -5.93 2.71 -11.69
CA PRO A 46 -6.83 3.76 -11.25
C PRO A 46 -7.35 4.63 -12.41
N TYR A 47 -6.70 4.63 -13.58
CA TYR A 47 -7.14 5.43 -14.73
C TYR A 47 -8.28 4.77 -15.52
N LYS A 48 -8.63 3.52 -15.21
CA LYS A 48 -9.78 2.85 -15.83
C LYS A 48 -11.14 3.25 -15.24
N TYR A 49 -11.16 3.93 -14.08
CA TYR A 49 -12.39 4.48 -13.51
C TYR A 49 -12.89 5.69 -14.32
N GLN A 50 -14.21 5.85 -14.41
CA GLN A 50 -14.85 6.98 -15.10
C GLN A 50 -15.81 7.72 -14.15
N PRO A 51 -15.50 8.98 -13.75
CA PRO A 51 -14.24 9.69 -14.00
C PRO A 51 -13.05 9.06 -13.23
N PRO A 52 -11.80 9.32 -13.66
CA PRO A 52 -10.64 8.91 -12.88
C PRO A 52 -10.65 9.58 -11.50
N PRO A 53 -10.20 8.88 -10.44
CA PRO A 53 -10.13 9.44 -9.10
C PRO A 53 -9.16 10.64 -9.05
N THR A 54 -9.60 11.71 -8.40
CA THR A 54 -8.77 12.89 -8.14
C THR A 54 -7.78 12.64 -7.00
N PRO A 55 -6.71 13.44 -6.86
CA PRO A 55 -5.86 13.40 -5.68
C PRO A 55 -6.65 13.56 -4.37
N GLU A 56 -7.65 14.45 -4.36
CA GLU A 56 -8.54 14.65 -3.22
C GLU A 56 -9.34 13.39 -2.87
N ASP A 57 -9.85 12.64 -3.87
CA ASP A 57 -10.51 11.34 -3.64
C ASP A 57 -9.57 10.34 -2.98
N MET A 58 -8.31 10.30 -3.43
CA MET A 58 -7.28 9.42 -2.85
C MET A 58 -6.92 9.82 -1.42
N TYR A 59 -6.77 11.11 -1.13
CA TYR A 59 -6.51 11.59 0.23
C TYR A 59 -7.70 11.32 1.15
N LEU A 60 -8.93 11.46 0.67
CA LEU A 60 -10.13 11.13 1.41
C LEU A 60 -10.21 9.63 1.72
N ALA A 61 -9.90 8.77 0.74
CA ALA A 61 -9.82 7.32 0.96
C ALA A 61 -8.75 6.97 2.00
N ALA A 62 -7.56 7.57 1.90
CA ALA A 62 -6.50 7.39 2.89
C ALA A 62 -6.91 7.87 4.29
N CYS A 63 -7.60 9.01 4.41
CA CYS A 63 -8.14 9.51 5.68
C CYS A 63 -9.02 8.46 6.35
N LYS A 64 -9.95 7.85 5.60
CA LYS A 64 -10.86 6.81 6.11
C LYS A 64 -10.07 5.59 6.58
N CYS A 65 -9.07 5.14 5.81
CA CYS A 65 -8.23 4.00 6.17
C CYS A 65 -7.43 4.26 7.46
N PHE A 66 -6.76 5.41 7.59
CA PHE A 66 -5.99 5.73 8.79
C PHE A 66 -6.88 5.97 10.01
N GLN A 67 -8.05 6.58 9.82
CA GLN A 67 -9.04 6.71 10.89
C GLN A 67 -9.50 5.34 11.38
N ASN A 68 -9.82 4.42 10.46
CA ASN A 68 -10.23 3.07 10.81
C ASN A 68 -9.13 2.31 11.57
N ALA A 69 -7.90 2.34 11.05
CA ALA A 69 -6.74 1.73 11.71
C ALA A 69 -6.54 2.29 13.14
N ARG A 70 -6.66 3.62 13.31
CA ARG A 70 -6.59 4.26 14.63
C ARG A 70 -7.68 3.74 15.56
N MET A 71 -8.94 3.72 15.12
CA MET A 71 -10.07 3.25 15.94
C MET A 71 -9.92 1.79 16.33
N LEU A 72 -9.45 0.93 15.43
CA LEU A 72 -9.23 -0.48 15.74
C LEU A 72 -8.12 -0.66 16.76
N LEU A 73 -6.98 0.02 16.58
CA LEU A 73 -5.82 -0.15 17.44
C LEU A 73 -6.00 0.55 18.80
N ASP A 74 -6.80 1.63 18.90
CA ASP A 74 -6.97 2.39 20.16
C ASP A 74 -7.73 1.57 21.22
N ASN A 75 -8.50 0.58 20.76
CA ASN A 75 -9.31 -0.29 21.62
C ASN A 75 -8.60 -1.59 22.02
N VAL A 76 -7.36 -1.80 21.57
CA VAL A 76 -6.59 -3.00 21.90
C VAL A 76 -5.79 -2.74 23.20
N PRO A 77 -6.09 -3.46 24.30
CA PRO A 77 -5.26 -3.38 25.50
C PRO A 77 -3.88 -4.01 25.23
N ASP A 78 -2.85 -3.50 25.91
CA ASP A 78 -1.49 -4.06 25.92
C ASP A 78 -0.90 -4.33 24.52
N LEU A 79 -0.97 -3.33 23.63
CA LEU A 79 -0.38 -3.40 22.29
C LEU A 79 1.11 -3.79 22.33
N SER A 80 1.49 -4.68 21.41
CA SER A 80 2.91 -4.99 21.19
C SER A 80 3.69 -3.73 20.75
N SER A 81 5.01 -3.76 20.90
CA SER A 81 5.89 -2.65 20.47
C SER A 81 5.77 -2.36 18.97
N GLU A 82 5.61 -3.41 18.16
CA GLU A 82 5.36 -3.30 16.73
C GLU A 82 4.04 -2.57 16.47
N LEU A 83 2.93 -3.04 17.05
CA LEU A 83 1.62 -2.44 16.82
C LEU A 83 1.51 -1.03 17.41
N THR A 84 2.25 -0.73 18.48
CA THR A 84 2.41 0.63 19.01
C THR A 84 3.08 1.55 17.98
N SER A 85 4.09 1.04 17.26
CA SER A 85 4.75 1.78 16.17
C SER A 85 3.81 1.98 14.99
N VAL A 86 3.06 0.95 14.59
CA VAL A 86 2.03 1.04 13.54
C VAL A 86 0.94 2.05 13.90
N MET A 87 0.48 2.05 15.16
CA MET A 87 -0.47 3.01 15.68
C MET A 87 0.04 4.45 15.54
N LYS A 88 1.31 4.69 15.91
CA LYS A 88 1.92 6.01 15.77
C LYS A 88 1.95 6.44 14.30
N VAL A 89 2.37 5.57 13.40
CA VAL A 89 2.35 5.82 11.94
C VAL A 89 0.94 6.18 11.47
N ALA A 90 -0.08 5.41 11.85
CA ALA A 90 -1.46 5.65 11.44
C ALA A 90 -2.00 7.01 11.96
N LYS A 91 -1.74 7.34 13.23
CA LYS A 91 -2.14 8.62 13.83
C LYS A 91 -1.48 9.81 13.14
N THR A 92 -0.18 9.73 12.89
CA THR A 92 0.56 10.79 12.19
C THR A 92 0.06 10.94 10.76
N ASN A 93 -0.01 9.84 10.00
CA ASN A 93 -0.41 9.88 8.61
C ASN A 93 -1.86 10.35 8.44
N PHE A 94 -2.77 10.02 9.36
CA PHE A 94 -4.13 10.58 9.37
C PHE A 94 -4.14 12.11 9.33
N VAL A 95 -3.32 12.74 10.16
CA VAL A 95 -3.20 14.21 10.20
C VAL A 95 -2.60 14.73 8.90
N VAL A 96 -1.52 14.11 8.42
CA VAL A 96 -0.84 14.50 7.18
C VAL A 96 -1.79 14.44 5.98
N VAL A 97 -2.53 13.34 5.81
CA VAL A 97 -3.47 13.22 4.69
C VAL A 97 -4.67 14.15 4.83
N LYS A 98 -5.12 14.50 6.04
CA LYS A 98 -6.13 15.54 6.23
C LYS A 98 -5.64 16.92 5.80
N LEU A 99 -4.37 17.25 6.06
CA LEU A 99 -3.77 18.51 5.60
C LEU A 99 -3.68 18.55 4.07
N LEU A 100 -3.24 17.47 3.43
CA LEU A 100 -3.20 17.38 1.98
C LEU A 100 -4.61 17.47 1.37
N LEU A 101 -5.60 16.81 1.97
CA LEU A 101 -7.00 16.89 1.57
C LEU A 101 -7.56 18.32 1.67
N SER A 102 -7.12 19.12 2.65
CA SER A 102 -7.53 20.53 2.75
C SER A 102 -6.82 21.46 1.75
N GLY A 103 -6.00 20.92 0.84
CA GLY A 103 -5.27 21.68 -0.17
C GLY A 103 -3.90 22.20 0.29
N HIS A 104 -3.41 21.77 1.45
CA HIS A 104 -2.05 22.13 1.87
C HIS A 104 -1.04 21.57 0.86
N LYS A 105 -0.11 22.41 0.39
CA LYS A 105 0.90 22.07 -0.62
C LYS A 105 0.33 21.56 -1.96
N LYS A 106 -0.90 21.95 -2.33
CA LYS A 106 -1.53 21.56 -3.61
C LYS A 106 -0.70 21.93 -4.85
N ASP A 107 -0.06 23.09 -4.81
CA ASP A 107 0.77 23.60 -5.92
C ASP A 107 2.27 23.36 -5.70
N SER A 108 2.63 22.56 -4.68
CA SER A 108 4.03 22.24 -4.38
C SER A 108 4.63 21.37 -5.48
N THR A 109 5.84 21.71 -5.92
CA THR A 109 6.65 20.86 -6.80
C THR A 109 7.46 19.82 -6.03
N MET A 110 7.53 19.95 -4.69
CA MET A 110 8.16 18.96 -3.82
C MET A 110 7.20 17.80 -3.56
N LEU A 111 7.67 16.59 -3.86
CA LEU A 111 6.96 15.34 -3.58
C LEU A 111 7.05 14.98 -2.09
N PRO A 112 6.02 14.30 -1.53
CA PRO A 112 6.11 13.77 -0.18
C PRO A 112 7.24 12.75 -0.03
N GLU A 113 7.94 12.80 1.11
CA GLU A 113 8.93 11.82 1.49
C GLU A 113 8.30 10.75 2.39
N PHE A 114 8.84 9.52 2.32
CA PHE A 114 8.37 8.39 3.12
C PHE A 114 9.45 7.95 4.09
N ASP A 115 9.23 8.23 5.37
CA ASP A 115 10.18 7.96 6.45
C ASP A 115 9.87 6.63 7.14
N PHE A 116 10.78 5.65 7.00
CA PHE A 116 10.67 4.32 7.59
C PHE A 116 11.38 4.17 8.94
N SER A 117 11.91 5.26 9.51
CA SER A 117 12.64 5.22 10.79
C SER A 117 11.79 4.72 11.96
N GLN A 118 10.47 4.98 11.93
CA GLN A 118 9.54 4.53 12.97
C GLN A 118 9.09 3.06 12.78
N HIS A 119 8.98 2.58 11.54
CA HIS A 119 8.55 1.22 11.24
C HIS A 119 9.09 0.74 9.88
N LYS A 120 9.71 -0.44 9.87
CA LYS A 120 10.39 -1.04 8.70
C LYS A 120 9.52 -1.20 7.46
N ASN A 121 8.21 -1.38 7.62
CA ASN A 121 7.28 -1.65 6.51
C ASN A 121 6.27 -0.52 6.26
N PHE A 122 6.07 0.40 7.20
CA PHE A 122 5.00 1.40 7.13
C PHE A 122 5.60 2.79 7.38
N PRO A 123 5.68 3.64 6.35
CA PRO A 123 6.34 4.93 6.50
C PRO A 123 5.45 5.99 7.12
N ILE A 124 6.06 6.95 7.78
CA ILE A 124 5.46 8.26 8.05
C ILE A 124 5.58 9.11 6.79
N ILE A 125 4.48 9.71 6.36
CA ILE A 125 4.46 10.64 5.23
C ILE A 125 4.96 12.00 5.73
N ARG A 126 5.97 12.55 5.08
CA ARG A 126 6.51 13.89 5.33
C ARG A 126 6.21 14.76 4.13
N ILE A 127 5.61 15.93 4.36
CA ILE A 127 5.14 16.84 3.31
C ILE A 127 5.88 18.15 3.34
#